data_AF-A0A7V4J0Z4-F1
#
_entry.id   AF-A0A7V4J0Z4-F1
#
_cell.length_a   1.000
_cell.length_b   1.000
_cell.length_c   1.000
_cell.angle_alpha   90.00
_cell.angle_beta   90.00
_cell.angle_gamma   90.00
#
_symmetry.space_group_name_H-M   'P 1'
#
loop_
_entity.id
_entity.type
_entity.pdbx_description
1 polymer ?
#
loop_
_entity_poly.entity_id
_entity_poly.type
_entity_poly.pdbx_seq_one_letter_code
_entity_poly.pdbx_strand_id
1 'polypeptide(L)'
;MTVRVQDTNSVRYHLRMNITPENVREEEKALWKVITRGKIDEVMFFVPHAEERSPGLGTKPEIQKMVGILKPIFRRLRKKGIAPSINVWWTVSFSEFAGYPRDLRNKFQFRWAVDATGRVSKSVACPACHAWRN
;
A
#
# COMPACT_ATOMS: atom_id res chain seq x y z
N MET A 1 36.78 -5.74 20.43
CA MET A 1 35.60 -5.73 19.55
C MET A 1 35.16 -4.29 19.39
N THR A 2 35.45 -3.68 18.25
CA THR A 2 35.11 -2.28 17.99
C THR A 2 33.70 -2.23 17.43
N VAL A 3 32.75 -1.72 18.22
CA VAL A 3 31.39 -1.45 17.75
C VAL A 3 31.49 -0.35 16.69
N ARG A 4 31.21 -0.68 15.42
CA ARG A 4 31.06 0.33 14.37
C ARG A 4 29.84 1.16 14.70
N VAL A 5 30.06 2.45 14.98
CA VAL A 5 29.01 3.47 14.98
C VAL A 5 28.30 3.38 13.63
N GLN A 6 27.00 3.08 13.64
CA GLN A 6 26.16 3.20 12.45
C GLN A 6 26.25 4.65 11.99
N ASP A 7 26.66 4.88 10.74
CA ASP A 7 26.50 6.16 10.07
C ASP A 7 25.02 6.56 10.17
N THR A 8 24.73 7.50 11.07
CA THR A 8 23.41 8.10 11.20
C THR A 8 23.32 9.14 10.09
N ASN A 9 22.87 8.73 8.91
CA ASN A 9 22.38 9.70 7.93
C ASN A 9 21.31 10.55 8.65
N SER A 10 21.57 11.84 8.83
CA SER A 10 20.67 12.76 9.52
C SER A 10 19.33 12.94 8.80
N VAL A 11 19.27 12.54 7.52
CA VAL A 11 18.09 12.58 6.67
C VAL A 11 17.91 11.21 6.01
N ARG A 12 16.69 10.66 6.12
CA ARG A 12 16.29 9.41 5.47
C ARG A 12 15.35 9.72 4.30
N TYR A 13 15.58 9.08 3.16
CA TYR A 13 14.75 9.21 1.97
C TYR A 13 13.86 7.98 1.80
N HIS A 14 12.57 8.24 1.71
CA HIS A 14 11.53 7.22 1.55
C HIS A 14 10.91 7.34 0.15
N LEU A 15 11.01 6.29 -0.65
CA LEU A 15 10.33 6.18 -1.93
C LEU A 15 8.97 5.49 -1.72
N ARG A 16 7.87 6.18 -2.02
CA ARG A 16 6.54 5.58 -2.09
C ARG A 16 6.27 5.21 -3.54
N MET A 17 5.87 3.98 -3.81
CA MET A 17 5.54 3.56 -5.17
C MET A 17 4.43 2.50 -5.22
N ASN A 18 3.86 2.36 -6.40
CA ASN A 18 2.94 1.30 -6.76
C ASN A 18 3.67 0.23 -7.58
N ILE A 19 3.30 -1.03 -7.39
CA ILE A 19 3.53 -2.09 -8.38
C ILE A 19 2.18 -2.68 -8.73
N THR A 20 1.78 -2.56 -9.99
CA THR A 20 0.56 -3.12 -10.52
C THR A 20 0.82 -4.53 -11.06
N PRO A 21 -0.05 -5.51 -10.77
CA PRO A 21 0.15 -6.88 -11.23
C PRO A 21 0.30 -7.05 -12.74
N GLU A 22 -0.20 -6.10 -13.53
CA GLU A 22 -0.15 -6.10 -14.99
C GLU A 22 1.19 -5.59 -15.55
N ASN A 23 1.92 -4.75 -14.78
CA ASN A 23 3.10 -4.01 -15.27
C ASN A 23 4.38 -4.28 -14.46
N VAL A 24 4.38 -5.36 -13.65
CA VAL A 24 5.45 -5.68 -12.70
C VAL A 24 6.86 -5.51 -13.28
N ARG A 25 7.12 -5.98 -14.50
CA ARG A 25 8.45 -5.91 -15.11
C ARG A 25 8.92 -4.47 -15.34
N GLU A 26 8.07 -3.64 -15.93
CA GLU A 26 8.42 -2.26 -16.27
C GLU A 26 8.54 -1.38 -15.02
N GLU A 27 7.65 -1.57 -14.05
CA GLU A 27 7.68 -0.83 -12.79
C GLU A 27 8.86 -1.25 -11.91
N GLU A 28 9.21 -2.53 -11.90
CA GLU A 28 10.41 -2.99 -11.19
C GLU A 28 11.68 -2.43 -11.85
N LYS A 29 11.74 -2.38 -13.18
CA LYS A 29 12.84 -1.73 -13.90
C LYS A 29 12.94 -0.24 -13.55
N ALA A 30 11.81 0.46 -13.46
CA ALA A 30 11.76 1.85 -13.03
C ALA A 30 12.23 2.02 -11.58
N LEU A 31 11.78 1.16 -10.66
CA LEU A 31 12.23 1.13 -9.27
C LEU A 31 13.75 1.04 -9.19
N TRP A 32 14.36 0.09 -9.90
CA TRP A 32 15.81 -0.07 -9.85
C TRP A 32 16.56 1.11 -10.47
N LYS A 33 16.01 1.74 -11.51
CA LYS A 33 16.57 2.98 -12.08
C LYS A 33 16.57 4.13 -11.07
N VAL A 34 15.50 4.28 -10.29
CA VAL A 34 15.41 5.31 -9.24
C VAL A 34 16.36 4.99 -8.09
N ILE A 35 16.34 3.75 -7.58
CA ILE A 35 17.24 3.30 -6.49
C ILE A 35 18.71 3.47 -6.86
N THR A 36 19.09 3.18 -8.10
CA THR A 36 20.49 3.28 -8.52
C THR A 36 20.98 4.73 -8.59
N ARG A 37 20.06 5.69 -8.79
CA ARG A 37 20.38 7.12 -8.91
C ARG A 37 20.19 7.90 -7.61
N GLY A 38 19.32 7.43 -6.73
CA GLY A 38 18.96 8.11 -5.49
C GLY A 38 19.55 7.44 -4.25
N LYS A 39 19.74 8.22 -3.18
CA LYS A 39 20.10 7.71 -1.86
C LYS A 39 18.85 7.27 -1.11
N ILE A 40 18.21 6.18 -1.54
CA ILE A 40 16.94 5.69 -0.97
C ILE A 40 17.20 4.75 0.21
N ASP A 41 16.66 5.08 1.38
CA ASP A 41 16.78 4.27 2.60
C ASP A 41 15.61 3.28 2.77
N GLU A 42 14.43 3.66 2.26
CA GLU A 42 13.21 2.85 2.35
C GLU A 42 12.39 2.92 1.06
N VAL A 43 11.79 1.79 0.67
CA VAL A 43 10.76 1.73 -0.37
C VAL A 43 9.48 1.20 0.24
N MET A 44 8.43 2.02 0.20
CA MET A 44 7.09 1.69 0.66
C MET A 44 6.20 1.37 -0.53
N PHE A 45 5.52 0.22 -0.47
CA PHE A 45 4.60 -0.23 -1.51
C PHE A 45 3.15 -0.12 -1.06
N PHE A 46 2.29 0.50 -1.87
CA PHE A 46 0.86 0.44 -1.61
C PHE A 46 0.30 -0.94 -1.96
N VAL A 47 -0.51 -1.50 -1.05
CA VAL A 47 -1.06 -2.85 -1.18
C VAL A 47 -2.53 -2.94 -0.74
N PRO A 48 -3.29 -3.91 -1.29
CA PRO A 48 -2.95 -4.68 -2.50
C PRO A 48 -3.15 -3.85 -3.77
N HIS A 49 -3.76 -2.68 -3.66
CA HIS A 49 -4.10 -1.78 -4.76
C HIS A 49 -3.43 -0.42 -4.55
N ALA A 50 -3.11 0.24 -5.66
CA ALA A 50 -2.70 1.65 -5.66
C ALA A 50 -3.86 2.54 -5.17
N GLU A 51 -3.54 3.65 -4.51
CA GLU A 51 -4.52 4.57 -3.92
C GLU A 51 -5.61 4.99 -4.90
N GLU A 52 -5.20 5.50 -6.05
CA GLU A 52 -6.04 6.02 -7.13
C GLU A 52 -6.80 4.93 -7.91
N ARG A 53 -6.44 3.66 -7.72
CA ARG A 53 -7.06 2.50 -8.39
C ARG A 53 -7.73 1.54 -7.41
N SER A 54 -7.86 1.91 -6.14
CA SER A 54 -8.37 1.01 -5.11
C SER A 54 -9.89 0.80 -5.28
N PRO A 55 -10.36 -0.44 -5.55
CA PRO A 55 -11.78 -0.77 -5.51
C PRO A 55 -12.30 -0.98 -4.07
N GLY A 56 -11.51 -0.64 -3.05
CA GLY A 56 -11.76 -0.94 -1.64
C GLY A 56 -10.89 -2.10 -1.13
N LEU A 57 -11.48 -2.95 -0.26
CA LEU A 57 -10.79 -4.09 0.32
C LEU A 57 -10.38 -5.09 -0.77
N GLY A 58 -9.09 -5.40 -0.85
CA GLY A 58 -8.62 -6.46 -1.73
C GLY A 58 -9.09 -7.83 -1.26
N THR A 59 -9.46 -8.67 -2.22
CA THR A 59 -9.81 -10.07 -2.00
C THR A 59 -8.58 -10.90 -1.63
N LYS A 60 -8.79 -12.06 -1.01
CA LYS A 60 -7.69 -12.98 -0.65
C LYS A 60 -6.82 -13.36 -1.86
N PRO A 61 -7.35 -13.69 -3.04
CA PRO A 61 -6.54 -13.96 -4.23
C PRO A 61 -5.67 -12.76 -4.67
N GLU A 62 -6.22 -11.54 -4.67
CA GLU A 62 -5.46 -10.33 -5.03
C GLU A 62 -4.32 -10.07 -4.05
N ILE A 63 -4.57 -10.24 -2.75
CA ILE A 63 -3.56 -10.12 -1.70
C ILE A 63 -2.45 -11.15 -1.92
N GLN A 64 -2.79 -12.42 -2.18
CA GLN A 64 -1.79 -13.46 -2.43
C GLN A 64 -0.96 -13.20 -3.69
N LYS A 65 -1.59 -12.68 -4.76
CA LYS A 65 -0.89 -12.25 -5.97
C LYS A 65 0.16 -11.18 -5.65
N MET A 66 -0.23 -10.15 -4.88
CA MET A 66 0.69 -9.10 -4.47
C MET A 66 1.82 -9.59 -3.55
N VAL A 67 1.54 -10.51 -2.63
CA VAL A 67 2.57 -11.15 -1.80
C VAL A 67 3.59 -11.88 -2.69
N GLY A 68 3.14 -12.62 -3.70
CA GLY A 68 4.00 -13.31 -4.65
C GLY A 68 4.92 -12.36 -5.43
N ILE A 69 4.40 -11.21 -5.84
CA ILE A 69 5.15 -10.17 -6.55
C ILE A 69 6.19 -9.49 -5.64
N LEU A 70 5.78 -9.07 -4.45
CA LEU A 70 6.61 -8.23 -3.57
C LEU A 70 7.69 -9.02 -2.84
N LYS A 71 7.45 -10.29 -2.49
CA LYS A 71 8.42 -11.13 -1.76
C LYS A 71 9.83 -11.16 -2.40
N PRO A 72 10.00 -11.42 -3.71
CA PRO A 72 11.32 -11.39 -4.34
C PRO A 72 11.92 -9.98 -4.43
N ILE A 73 11.11 -8.93 -4.57
CA ILE A 73 11.56 -7.53 -4.56
C ILE A 73 12.09 -7.15 -3.18
N PHE A 74 11.35 -7.45 -2.12
CA PHE A 74 11.73 -7.20 -0.73
C PHE A 74 13.06 -7.86 -0.39
N ARG A 75 13.26 -9.10 -0.83
CA ARG A 75 14.52 -9.82 -0.67
C ARG A 75 15.69 -9.09 -1.34
N ARG A 76 15.50 -8.53 -2.54
CA ARG A 76 16.54 -7.78 -3.27
C ARG A 76 16.81 -6.41 -2.66
N LEU A 77 15.78 -5.70 -2.20
CA LEU A 77 15.92 -4.43 -1.49
C LEU A 77 16.76 -4.60 -0.21
N ARG A 78 16.41 -5.60 0.62
CA ARG A 78 17.17 -5.91 1.84
C ARG A 78 18.63 -6.26 1.57
N LYS A 79 18.91 -7.02 0.50
CA LYS A 79 20.29 -7.30 0.07
C LYS A 79 21.10 -6.04 -0.28
N LYS A 80 20.43 -4.93 -0.63
CA LYS A 80 21.06 -3.63 -0.90
C LYS A 80 21.06 -2.69 0.32
N GLY A 81 20.64 -3.17 1.49
CA GLY A 81 20.52 -2.33 2.69
C GLY A 81 19.33 -1.37 2.66
N ILE A 82 18.38 -1.54 1.72
CA ILE A 82 17.18 -0.70 1.60
C ILE A 82 16.03 -1.39 2.32
N ALA A 83 15.36 -0.68 3.21
CA ALA A 83 14.22 -1.20 3.95
C ALA A 83 12.96 -1.27 3.06
N PRO A 84 12.33 -2.43 2.86
CA PRO A 84 11.01 -2.49 2.24
C PRO A 84 9.90 -2.37 3.29
N SER A 85 8.85 -1.62 2.99
CA SER A 85 7.65 -1.50 3.81
C SER A 85 6.38 -1.54 2.97
N ILE A 86 5.23 -1.62 3.61
CA ILE A 86 3.92 -1.61 2.95
C ILE A 86 3.03 -0.51 3.51
N ASN A 87 2.20 0.07 2.66
CA ASN A 87 1.07 0.90 3.01
C ASN A 87 -0.21 0.17 2.61
N VAL A 88 -1.01 -0.21 3.60
CA VAL A 88 -2.29 -0.85 3.37
C VAL A 88 -3.35 0.25 3.18
N TRP A 89 -3.46 0.77 1.95
CA TRP A 89 -4.19 2.01 1.66
C TRP A 89 -5.64 2.00 2.17
N TRP A 90 -6.33 0.87 2.08
CA TRP A 90 -7.74 0.79 2.47
C TRP A 90 -8.00 1.08 3.95
N THR A 91 -6.98 0.98 4.82
CA THR A 91 -7.12 1.35 6.24
C THR A 91 -7.41 2.84 6.42
N VAL A 92 -6.91 3.69 5.52
CA VAL A 92 -7.18 5.14 5.48
C VAL A 92 -8.67 5.41 5.34
N SER A 93 -9.41 4.58 4.61
CA SER A 93 -10.84 4.78 4.41
C SER A 93 -11.71 4.34 5.59
N PHE A 94 -11.12 3.65 6.57
CA PHE A 94 -11.72 3.41 7.90
C PHE A 94 -11.24 4.42 8.96
N SER A 95 -10.20 5.20 8.66
CA SER A 95 -9.69 6.27 9.51
C SER A 95 -10.57 7.52 9.41
N GLU A 96 -11.00 8.05 10.56
CA GLU A 96 -11.79 9.28 10.65
C GLU A 96 -10.82 10.46 10.75
N PHE A 97 -10.40 11.03 9.63
CA PHE A 97 -9.53 12.21 9.63
C PHE A 97 -10.34 13.48 9.93
N ALA A 98 -9.81 14.33 10.82
CA ALA A 98 -10.49 15.56 11.29
C ALA A 98 -10.88 16.55 10.18
N GLY A 99 -10.25 16.48 9.00
CA GLY A 99 -10.51 17.37 7.86
C GLY A 99 -11.56 16.88 6.86
N TYR A 100 -12.20 15.74 7.07
CA TYR A 100 -13.08 15.16 6.06
C TYR A 100 -14.27 14.40 6.68
N PRO A 101 -15.42 15.08 6.93
CA PRO A 101 -16.61 14.44 7.46
C PRO A 101 -17.24 13.54 6.38
N ARG A 102 -16.90 12.24 6.40
CA ARG A 102 -17.33 11.27 5.38
C ARG A 102 -18.45 10.33 5.81
N ASP A 103 -19.50 10.80 6.49
CA ASP A 103 -20.67 9.93 6.59
C ASP A 103 -21.46 9.95 5.28
N LEU A 104 -21.17 8.97 4.42
CA LEU A 104 -21.79 8.79 3.12
C LEU A 104 -22.97 7.81 3.19
N ARG A 105 -23.28 7.28 4.38
CA ARG A 105 -24.30 6.22 4.56
C ARG A 105 -25.71 6.66 4.19
N ASN A 106 -25.99 7.96 4.30
CA ASN A 106 -27.26 8.54 3.92
C ASN A 106 -27.28 9.05 2.46
N LYS A 107 -26.15 9.00 1.75
CA LYS A 107 -26.02 9.48 0.36
C LYS A 107 -26.09 8.36 -0.66
N PHE A 108 -25.65 7.15 -0.31
CA PHE A 108 -25.61 6.02 -1.22
C PHE A 108 -26.30 4.79 -0.63
N GLN A 109 -26.95 4.01 -1.49
CA GLN A 109 -27.62 2.76 -1.13
C GLN A 109 -26.64 1.58 -1.24
N PHE A 110 -25.50 1.70 -0.55
CA PHE A 110 -24.47 0.67 -0.53
C PHE A 110 -24.58 -0.22 0.70
N ARG A 111 -24.16 -1.47 0.54
CA ARG A 111 -23.70 -2.26 1.69
C ARG A 111 -22.33 -1.71 2.07
N TRP A 112 -22.13 -1.32 3.32
CA TRP A 112 -20.88 -0.72 3.79
C TRP A 112 -19.83 -1.78 4.13
N ALA A 113 -18.56 -1.46 3.93
CA ALA A 113 -17.45 -2.33 4.32
C ALA A 113 -17.37 -2.45 5.85
N VAL A 114 -16.90 -3.60 6.34
CA VAL A 114 -16.72 -3.88 7.76
C VAL A 114 -15.27 -4.31 7.98
N ASP A 115 -14.62 -3.78 9.01
CA ASP A 115 -13.25 -4.17 9.35
C ASP A 115 -13.20 -5.46 10.20
N ALA A 116 -11.98 -5.89 10.54
CA ALA A 116 -11.75 -7.12 11.31
C ALA A 116 -12.31 -7.07 12.76
N THR A 117 -12.68 -5.90 13.27
CA THR A 117 -13.27 -5.72 14.59
C THR A 117 -14.80 -5.59 14.56
N GLY A 118 -15.40 -5.65 13.36
CA GLY A 118 -16.84 -5.45 13.19
C GLY A 118 -17.24 -3.98 13.00
N ARG A 119 -16.29 -3.05 12.90
CA ARG A 119 -16.60 -1.64 12.68
C ARG A 119 -17.05 -1.42 11.24
N VAL A 120 -18.23 -0.82 11.09
CA VAL A 120 -18.79 -0.45 9.78
C VAL A 120 -18.17 0.85 9.29
N SER A 121 -17.69 0.86 8.05
CA SER A 121 -17.18 2.07 7.40
C SER A 121 -18.29 3.08 7.16
N LYS A 122 -17.99 4.35 7.34
CA LYS A 122 -18.88 5.47 6.99
C LYS A 122 -18.77 5.89 5.53
N SER A 123 -17.71 5.46 4.83
CA SER A 123 -17.34 6.03 3.54
C SER A 123 -16.93 5.03 2.45
N VAL A 124 -16.87 3.74 2.80
CA VAL A 124 -16.42 2.68 1.88
C VAL A 124 -17.53 1.68 1.66
N ALA A 125 -17.92 1.50 0.40
CA ALA A 125 -18.80 0.41 0.01
C ALA A 125 -18.09 -0.94 0.20
N CYS A 126 -18.84 -1.97 0.60
CA CYS A 126 -18.42 -3.35 0.54
C CYS A 126 -18.09 -3.69 -0.93
N PRO A 127 -16.89 -4.23 -1.24
CA PRO A 127 -16.54 -4.58 -2.62
C PRO A 127 -17.49 -5.60 -3.27
N ALA A 128 -18.18 -6.41 -2.47
CA ALA A 128 -19.19 -7.36 -2.94
C ALA A 128 -20.60 -6.73 -3.12
N CYS A 129 -20.80 -5.46 -2.74
CA CYS A 129 -22.06 -4.77 -2.93
C CYS A 129 -22.43 -4.71 -4.41
N HIS A 130 -23.65 -5.11 -4.74
CA HIS A 130 -24.13 -5.10 -6.13
C HIS A 130 -24.20 -3.66 -6.68
N ALA A 131 -24.71 -2.72 -5.88
CA ALA A 131 -24.81 -1.29 -6.25
C ALA A 131 -23.44 -0.60 -6.42
N TRP A 132 -22.34 -1.23 -5.98
CA TRP A 132 -20.98 -0.73 -6.21
C TRP A 132 -20.33 -1.35 -7.47
N ARG A 133 -20.73 -2.56 -7.84
CA ARG A 133 -20.13 -3.32 -8.96
C ARG A 133 -20.72 -2.98 -10.33
N ASN A 134 -21.87 -2.31 -10.36
CA ASN A 134 -22.60 -1.90 -11.57
C ASN A 134 -22.71 -0.38 -11.63
#